data_AF-A0A521E2K6-F1
#
_entry.id   AF-A0A521E2K6-F1
#
_cell.length_a   1.000
_cell.length_b   1.000
_cell.length_c   1.000
_cell.angle_alpha   90.00
_cell.angle_beta   90.00
_cell.angle_gamma   90.00
#
_symmetry.space_group_name_H-M   'P 1'
#
loop_
_entity.id
_entity.type
_entity.pdbx_description
1 polymer ?
#
loop_
_entity_poly.entity_id
_entity_poly.type
_entity_poly.pdbx_seq_one_letter_code
_entity_poly.pdbx_strand_id
1 'polypeptide(L)' 'MNVRIPGEGEVVIPNDEIKRLKKLLKEGKNVGAFDLHHGTISELAALALNRGIGKLEDELTRVKLAKKLNEMEKESKQNE' A
#
# COMPACT_ATOMS: atom_id res chain seq x y z
N MET A 1 -0.02 -17.25 -5.56
CA MET A 1 1.41 -16.92 -5.31
C MET A 1 1.74 -17.51 -3.97
N ASN A 2 2.90 -18.16 -3.88
CA ASN A 2 3.27 -18.90 -2.69
C ASN A 2 4.35 -18.09 -1.97
N VAL A 3 4.08 -17.67 -0.75
CA VAL A 3 5.01 -16.93 0.09
C VAL A 3 5.50 -17.88 1.16
N ARG A 4 6.80 -18.13 1.19
CA ARG A 4 7.43 -18.98 2.22
C ARG A 4 7.76 -18.12 3.43
N ILE A 5 7.14 -18.41 4.56
CA ILE A 5 7.40 -17.74 5.84
C ILE A 5 8.30 -18.67 6.67
N PRO A 6 9.50 -18.22 7.09
CA PRO A 6 10.34 -19.00 7.99
C PRO A 6 9.58 -19.35 9.28
N GLY A 7 9.48 -20.64 9.60
CA GLY A 7 8.82 -21.14 10.81
C GLY A 7 7.33 -21.47 10.70
N GLU A 8 6.61 -20.95 9.69
CA GLU A 8 5.16 -21.20 9.51
C GLU A 8 4.79 -21.97 8.25
N GLY A 9 5.72 -22.12 7.29
CA GLY A 9 5.51 -22.89 6.07
C GLY A 9 5.17 -22.02 4.86
N GLU A 10 4.43 -22.58 3.91
CA GLU A 10 4.08 -21.92 2.65
C GLU A 10 2.65 -21.37 2.72
N VAL A 11 2.51 -20.05 2.61
CA VAL A 11 1.22 -19.38 2.57
C VAL A 11 0.81 -19.17 1.11
N VAL A 12 -0.33 -19.76 0.74
CA VAL A 12 -0.92 -19.55 -0.58
C VAL A 12 -1.78 -18.30 -0.53
N ILE A 13 -1.35 -17.25 -1.26
CA ILE A 13 -2.14 -16.04 -1.42
C ILE A 13 -3.12 -16.25 -2.59
N PRO A 14 -4.45 -16.11 -2.36
CA PRO A 14 -5.47 -16.19 -3.41
C PRO A 14 -5.24 -15.16 -4.51
N ASN A 15 -5.69 -15.45 -5.72
CA ASN A 15 -5.49 -14.56 -6.87
C ASN A 15 -6.13 -13.18 -6.68
N ASP A 16 -7.26 -13.08 -5.97
CA ASP A 16 -7.91 -11.81 -5.70
C ASP A 16 -7.13 -10.94 -4.70
N GLU A 17 -6.54 -11.55 -3.67
CA GLU A 17 -5.61 -10.88 -2.75
C GLU A 17 -4.37 -10.38 -3.50
N ILE A 18 -3.83 -11.16 -4.44
CA ILE A 18 -2.70 -10.71 -5.28
C ILE A 18 -3.09 -9.50 -6.12
N LYS A 19 -4.29 -9.48 -6.71
CA LYS A 19 -4.77 -8.32 -7.48
C LYS A 19 -4.88 -7.09 -6.59
N ARG A 20 -5.40 -7.24 -5.37
CA ARG A 20 -5.47 -6.16 -4.37
C ARG A 20 -4.08 -5.65 -4.01
N LEU A 21 -3.14 -6.54 -3.67
CA LEU A 21 -1.75 -6.18 -3.37
C LEU A 21 -1.06 -5.47 -4.54
N LYS A 22 -1.28 -5.90 -5.79
CA LYS A 22 -0.73 -5.22 -6.98
C LYS A 22 -1.27 -3.80 -7.12
N LYS A 23 -2.58 -3.63 -6.95
CA LYS A 23 -3.25 -2.31 -6.99
C LYS A 23 -2.70 -1.41 -5.89
N LEU A 24 -2.66 -1.94 -4.67
CA LEU A 24 -2.13 -1.27 -3.48
C LEU A 24 -0.67 -0.84 -3.67
N LEU A 25 0.19 -1.72 -4.18
CA LEU A 25 1.60 -1.41 -4.45
C LEU A 25 1.75 -0.28 -5.47
N LYS A 26 1.00 -0.36 -6.59
CA LYS A 26 1.06 0.66 -7.65
C LYS A 26 0.62 2.02 -7.13
N GLU A 27 -0.49 2.05 -6.41
CA GLU A 27 -1.05 3.31 -5.89
C GLU A 27 -0.21 3.86 -4.73
N GLY A 28 0.27 3.00 -3.84
CA GLY A 28 1.13 3.37 -2.71
C GLY A 28 2.48 3.94 -3.14
N LYS A 29 3.10 3.40 -4.20
CA LYS A 29 4.33 3.95 -4.77
C LYS A 29 4.17 5.39 -5.24
N ASN A 30 3.05 5.72 -5.89
CA ASN A 30 2.82 7.07 -6.43
C ASN A 30 2.68 8.15 -5.35
N VAL A 31 2.32 7.76 -4.13
CA VAL A 31 2.08 8.69 -3.03
C VAL A 31 3.03 8.48 -1.85
N GLY A 32 3.98 7.55 -1.96
CA GLY A 32 4.91 7.20 -0.87
C GLY A 32 4.22 6.68 0.38
N ALA A 33 3.11 5.94 0.24
CA ALA A 33 2.30 5.51 1.39
C ALA A 33 2.93 4.39 2.24
N PHE A 34 3.84 3.59 1.66
CA PHE A 34 4.41 2.43 2.33
C PHE A 34 5.93 2.51 2.35
N ASP A 35 6.51 2.19 3.49
CA ASP A 35 7.96 2.03 3.64
C ASP A 35 8.37 0.64 3.14
N LEU A 36 8.61 0.54 1.84
CA LEU A 36 9.02 -0.68 1.16
C LEU A 36 10.44 -0.47 0.61
N HIS A 37 11.42 -1.18 1.18
CA HIS A 37 12.83 -1.03 0.80
C HIS A 37 13.08 -1.24 -0.71
N HIS A 38 12.52 -2.31 -1.29
CA HIS A 38 12.65 -2.61 -2.72
C HIS A 38 11.37 -2.30 -3.50
N GLY A 39 10.29 -1.92 -2.81
CA GLY A 39 8.99 -1.68 -3.43
C GLY A 39 8.45 -2.91 -4.14
N THR A 40 8.69 -4.11 -3.60
CA THR A 40 8.23 -5.35 -4.23
C THR A 40 6.87 -5.80 -3.70
N ILE A 41 6.17 -6.62 -4.49
CA ILE A 41 4.92 -7.24 -4.04
C ILE A 41 5.15 -8.18 -2.85
N SER A 42 6.30 -8.84 -2.78
CA SER A 42 6.64 -9.76 -1.69
C SER A 42 6.80 -9.02 -0.36
N GLU A 43 7.44 -7.85 -0.36
CA GLU A 43 7.52 -6.99 0.83
C GLU A 43 6.14 -6.48 1.25
N LEU A 44 5.34 -6.00 0.30
CA LEU A 44 3.98 -5.56 0.60
C LEU A 44 3.11 -6.73 1.10
N ALA A 45 3.28 -7.93 0.56
CA ALA A 45 2.60 -9.13 1.02
C ALA A 45 3.00 -9.50 2.44
N ALA A 46 4.30 -9.47 2.78
CA ALA A 46 4.78 -9.69 4.15
C ALA A 46 4.20 -8.65 5.12
N LEU A 47 4.15 -7.39 4.69
CA LEU A 47 3.60 -6.29 5.48
C LEU A 47 2.07 -6.43 5.65
N ALA A 48 1.37 -6.91 4.62
CA ALA A 48 -0.06 -7.24 4.66
C ALA A 48 -0.36 -8.46 5.53
N LEU A 49 0.53 -9.46 5.57
CA LEU A 49 0.41 -10.61 6.47
C LEU A 49 0.59 -10.17 7.93
N ASN A 50 1.49 -9.23 8.20
CA ASN A 50 1.72 -8.72 9.56
C ASN A 50 0.62 -7.74 10.04
N ARG A 51 0.17 -6.82 9.17
CA ARG A 51 -0.75 -5.72 9.56
C ARG A 51 -2.20 -5.94 9.14
N GLY A 52 -2.42 -6.77 8.13
CA GLY A 52 -3.69 -6.95 7.42
C GLY A 52 -3.80 -6.03 6.20
N ILE A 53 -4.16 -6.61 5.05
CA ILE A 53 -4.30 -5.90 3.77
C ILE A 53 -5.30 -4.72 3.84
N GLY A 54 -6.40 -4.88 4.57
CA GLY A 54 -7.42 -3.82 4.73
C GLY A 54 -6.87 -2.59 5.44
N LYS A 55 -6.02 -2.75 6.46
CA LYS A 55 -5.40 -1.61 7.15
C LYS A 55 -4.48 -0.82 6.22
N LEU A 56 -3.80 -1.50 5.29
CA LEU A 56 -2.94 -0.86 4.31
C LEU A 56 -3.76 -0.11 3.25
N GLU A 57 -4.92 -0.63 2.86
CA GLU A 57 -5.87 0.07 1.99
C GLU A 57 -6.41 1.35 2.67
N ASP A 58 -6.73 1.28 3.96
CA ASP A 58 -7.16 2.45 4.74
C ASP A 58 -6.04 3.50 4.87
N GLU A 59 -4.81 3.05 5.13
CA GLU A 59 -3.62 3.91 5.20
C GLU A 59 -3.39 4.63 3.88
N LEU A 60 -3.43 3.92 2.75
CA LEU A 60 -3.33 4.51 1.43
C LEU A 60 -4.42 5.57 1.18
N THR A 61 -5.66 5.28 1.60
CA THR A 61 -6.78 6.20 1.45
C THR A 61 -6.55 7.48 2.24
N ARG A 62 -6.08 7.37 3.49
CA ARG A 62 -5.73 8.54 4.33
C ARG A 62 -4.62 9.38 3.70
N VAL A 63 -3.55 8.75 3.20
CA VAL A 63 -2.43 9.46 2.55
C VAL A 63 -2.90 10.20 1.30
N LYS A 64 -3.74 9.57 0.47
CA LYS A 64 -4.31 10.21 -0.73
C LYS A 64 -5.19 11.41 -0.38
N LEU A 65 -6.04 11.28 0.63
CA LEU A 65 -6.89 12.38 1.09
C LEU A 65 -6.05 13.54 1.62
N ALA A 66 -5.04 13.26 2.46
CA ALA A 66 -4.13 14.28 2.97
C ALA A 66 -3.36 14.99 1.85
N LYS A 67 -2.90 14.25 0.84
CA LYS A 67 -2.22 14.82 -0.33
C LYS A 67 -3.15 15.75 -1.12
N LYS A 68 -4.39 15.31 -1.37
CA LYS A 68 -5.39 16.12 -2.08
C LYS A 68 -5.75 17.40 -1.32
N LEU A 69 -5.93 17.32 0.01
CA LEU A 69 -6.19 18.49 0.84
C LEU A 69 -5.03 19.49 0.77
N ASN A 70 -3.79 19.01 0.90
CA ASN A 70 -2.60 19.86 0.77
C ASN A 70 -2.46 20.50 -0.62
N GLU A 71 -2.85 19.80 -1.69
CA GLU A 71 -2.85 20.36 -3.05
C GLU A 71 -3.89 21.48 -3.17
N MET A 72 -5.11 21.26 -2.68
CA MET A 72 -6.17 22.28 -2.67
C MET A 72 -5.78 23.53 -1.86
N GLU A 73 -5.17 23.37 -0.69
CA GLU A 73 -4.70 24.50 0.13
C GLU A 73 -3.58 25.30 -0.56
N LYS A 74 -2.72 24.65 -1.36
CA LYS A 74 -1.68 25.34 -2.13
C LYS A 74 -2.26 26.13 -3.30
N GLU A 75 -3.27 25.59 -3.98
CA GLU A 75 -3.95 26.27 -5.10
C GLU A 75 -4.73 27.50 -4.61
N SER A 76 -5.39 27.42 -3.44
CA SER A 76 -6.09 28.58 -2.87
C SER A 76 -5.15 29.74 -2.53
N LYS A 77 -3.93 29.46 -2.03
CA LYS A 77 -2.93 30.47 -1.67
C LYS A 77 -2.19 31.10 -2.86
N GLN A 78 -2.29 30.53 -4.05
CA GLN A 78 -1.66 31.08 -5.26
C GLN A 78 -2.57 32.06 -6.02
N ASN A 79 -3.85 32.13 -5.67
CA ASN A 79 -4.86 32.99 -6.30
C ASN A 79 -5.25 34.20 -5.43
N GLU A 80 -4.55 34.44 -4.32
CA GLU A 80 -4.63 35.66 -3.48
C GLU A 80 -3.42 36.57 -3.74
#